data_AF-A0A1V3X2D9-F1
#
_entry.id   AF-A0A1V3X2D9-F1
#
_cell.length_a   1.000
_cell.length_b   1.000
_cell.length_c   1.000
_cell.angle_alpha   90.00
_cell.angle_beta   90.00
_cell.angle_gamma   90.00
#
_symmetry.space_group_name_H-M   'P 1'
#
loop_
_entity.id
_entity.type
_entity.pdbx_description
1 polymer ?
#
loop_
_entity_poly.entity_id
_entity_poly.type
_entity_poly.pdbx_seq_one_letter_code
_entity_poly.pdbx_strand_id
1 'polypeptide(L)'
;MASVAASVGGQQPPSKKELLSLRLSAAEIASASAALEIRTAGGKGYASRTPASRRYREAAFLPVQSPSEAQLRWELGDAVE
;
A
#
# COMPACT_ATOMS: atom_id res chain seq x y z
N MET A 1 7.93 -6.36 7.86
CA MET A 1 7.75 -4.95 7.42
C MET A 1 8.42 -3.95 8.34
N ALA A 2 8.09 -3.89 9.64
CA ALA A 2 8.66 -2.87 10.54
C ALA A 2 10.20 -2.89 10.64
N SER A 3 10.81 -4.08 10.67
CA SER A 3 12.27 -4.23 10.65
C SER A 3 12.91 -3.73 9.34
N VAL A 4 12.33 -4.10 8.19
CA VAL A 4 12.79 -3.65 6.86
C VAL A 4 12.64 -2.14 6.71
N ALA A 5 11.52 -1.57 7.20
CA ALA A 5 11.33 -0.12 7.19
C ALA A 5 12.37 0.59 8.08
N ALA A 6 12.69 0.02 9.26
CA ALA A 6 13.68 0.56 10.16
C ALA A 6 15.12 0.46 9.65
N SER A 7 15.42 -0.46 8.72
CA SER A 7 16.76 -0.59 8.12
C SER A 7 16.99 0.33 6.90
N VAL A 8 15.95 1.00 6.40
CA VAL A 8 16.09 1.98 5.30
C VAL A 8 17.00 3.14 5.75
N GLY A 9 18.09 3.36 5.00
CA GLY A 9 19.09 4.38 5.34
C GLY A 9 20.03 4.01 6.50
N GLY A 10 19.94 2.77 7.01
CA GLY A 10 20.84 2.24 8.03
C GLY A 10 22.16 1.72 7.46
N GLN A 11 23.03 1.24 8.36
CA GLN A 11 24.36 0.69 8.01
C GLN A 11 24.27 -0.55 7.11
N GLN A 12 23.21 -1.35 7.27
CA GLN A 12 22.91 -2.47 6.39
C GLN A 12 21.55 -2.21 5.71
N PRO A 13 21.55 -1.61 4.50
CA PRO A 13 20.31 -1.32 3.80
C PRO A 13 19.60 -2.61 3.34
N PRO A 14 18.27 -2.58 3.24
CA PRO A 14 17.50 -3.72 2.72
C PRO A 14 17.81 -3.99 1.24
N SER A 15 17.71 -5.26 0.85
CA SER A 15 17.84 -5.68 -0.54
C SER A 15 16.71 -5.12 -1.41
N LYS A 16 16.92 -5.13 -2.74
CA LYS A 16 15.88 -4.75 -3.71
C LYS A 16 14.58 -5.54 -3.48
N LYS A 17 14.68 -6.86 -3.30
CA LYS A 17 13.51 -7.73 -3.06
C LYS A 17 12.76 -7.29 -1.81
N GLU A 18 13.45 -7.05 -0.70
CA GLU A 18 12.83 -6.60 0.56
C GLU A 18 12.13 -5.24 0.41
N LEU A 19 12.71 -4.30 -0.33
CA LEU A 19 12.09 -3.00 -0.61
C LEU A 19 10.85 -3.11 -1.50
N LEU A 20 10.90 -3.92 -2.55
CA LEU A 20 9.75 -4.14 -3.44
C LEU A 20 8.62 -4.86 -2.71
N SER A 21 8.93 -5.89 -1.92
CA SER A 21 7.95 -6.57 -1.06
C SER A 21 7.37 -5.62 -0.02
N LEU A 22 8.18 -4.76 0.61
CA LEU A 22 7.69 -3.75 1.56
C LEU A 22 6.70 -2.79 0.90
N ARG A 23 7.00 -2.32 -0.33
CA ARG A 23 6.11 -1.43 -1.08
C ARG A 23 4.79 -2.12 -1.45
N LEU A 24 4.84 -3.36 -1.94
CA LEU A 24 3.66 -4.15 -2.29
C LEU A 24 2.76 -4.34 -1.06
N SER A 25 3.31 -4.85 0.04
CA SER A 25 2.55 -5.08 1.27
C SER A 25 2.00 -3.77 1.86
N ALA A 26 2.73 -2.66 1.77
CA ALA A 26 2.23 -1.36 2.23
C ALA A 26 1.03 -0.88 1.41
N ALA A 27 1.05 -1.03 0.08
CA ALA A 27 -0.07 -0.67 -0.79
C ALA A 27 -1.31 -1.52 -0.48
N GLU A 28 -1.13 -2.83 -0.31
CA GLU A 28 -2.20 -3.78 0.04
C GLU A 28 -2.83 -3.45 1.40
N ILE A 29 -2.01 -3.27 2.45
CA ILE A 29 -2.49 -2.95 3.80
C ILE A 29 -3.21 -1.61 3.84
N ALA A 30 -2.65 -0.58 3.21
CA ALA A 30 -3.26 0.76 3.19
C ALA A 30 -4.61 0.74 2.45
N SER A 31 -4.69 0.05 1.32
CA SER A 31 -5.93 -0.12 0.55
C SER A 31 -6.99 -0.87 1.35
N ALA A 32 -6.63 -2.01 1.94
CA ALA A 32 -7.52 -2.81 2.77
C ALA A 32 -8.01 -2.03 4.00
N SER A 33 -7.12 -1.28 4.65
CA SER A 33 -7.42 -0.47 5.83
C SER A 33 -8.38 0.68 5.50
N ALA A 34 -8.13 1.43 4.42
CA ALA A 34 -9.01 2.51 4.00
C ALA A 34 -10.39 2.00 3.56
N ALA A 35 -10.43 0.83 2.92
CA ALA A 35 -11.67 0.17 2.54
C ALA A 35 -12.46 -0.32 3.78
N LEU A 36 -11.78 -0.82 4.81
CA LEU A 36 -12.42 -1.17 6.09
C LEU A 36 -12.94 0.07 6.81
N GLU A 37 -12.15 1.14 6.85
CA GLU A 37 -12.53 2.41 7.49
C GLU A 37 -13.81 2.98 6.86
N ILE A 38 -13.89 3.10 5.53
CA ILE A 38 -15.07 3.68 4.88
C ILE A 38 -16.33 2.84 5.08
N ARG A 39 -16.22 1.50 5.12
CA ARG A 39 -17.34 0.59 5.40
C ARG A 39 -17.82 0.69 6.84
N THR A 40 -16.90 0.76 7.80
CA THR A 40 -17.24 0.88 9.23
C THR A 40 -17.79 2.25 9.62
N ALA A 41 -17.37 3.31 8.92
CA ALA A 41 -17.94 4.65 9.06
C ALA A 41 -19.38 4.78 8.51
N GLY A 42 -19.86 3.79 7.74
CA GLY A 42 -21.19 3.78 7.13
C GLY A 42 -21.42 4.93 6.16
N GLY A 43 -22.68 5.33 5.96
CA GLY A 43 -23.06 6.38 4.99
C GLY A 43 -22.34 7.72 5.19
N LYS A 44 -22.00 8.08 6.44
CA LYS A 44 -21.21 9.29 6.74
C LYS A 44 -19.80 9.22 6.16
N GLY A 45 -19.19 8.03 6.14
CA GLY A 45 -17.87 7.80 5.56
C GLY A 45 -17.81 8.04 4.06
N TYR A 46 -18.92 7.85 3.34
CA TYR A 46 -19.01 8.10 1.90
C TYR A 46 -19.16 9.58 1.53
N ALA A 47 -19.54 10.45 2.47
CA ALA A 47 -19.62 11.88 2.22
C ALA A 47 -18.22 12.45 1.89
N SER A 48 -18.12 13.17 0.77
CA SER A 48 -16.84 13.53 0.11
C SER A 48 -15.85 14.30 0.99
N ARG A 49 -16.34 15.01 2.01
CA ARG A 49 -15.57 15.88 2.91
C ARG A 49 -15.12 15.20 4.21
N THR A 50 -15.31 13.90 4.37
CA THR A 50 -14.83 13.19 5.58
C THR A 50 -13.40 12.70 5.45
N PRO A 51 -12.67 12.57 6.57
CA PRO A 51 -11.34 11.97 6.58
C PRO A 51 -11.30 10.55 5.98
N ALA A 52 -12.32 9.72 6.25
CA ALA A 52 -12.43 8.36 5.70
C ALA A 52 -12.58 8.38 4.18
N SER A 53 -13.45 9.26 3.65
CA SER A 53 -13.62 9.44 2.21
C SER A 53 -12.33 9.90 1.52
N ARG A 54 -11.58 10.83 2.15
CA ARG A 54 -10.27 11.30 1.66
C ARG A 54 -9.26 10.16 1.63
N ARG A 55 -9.08 9.43 2.74
CA ARG A 55 -8.13 8.30 2.83
C ARG A 55 -8.44 7.20 1.84
N TYR A 56 -9.72 6.88 1.62
CA TYR A 56 -10.14 5.90 0.62
C TYR A 56 -9.71 6.30 -0.80
N ARG A 57 -9.92 7.56 -1.19
CA ARG A 57 -9.47 8.06 -2.50
C ARG A 57 -7.94 8.09 -2.64
N GLU A 58 -7.23 8.46 -1.59
CA GLU A 58 -5.76 8.47 -1.58
C GLU A 58 -5.20 7.05 -1.68
N ALA A 59 -5.73 6.10 -0.90
CA ALA A 59 -5.29 4.71 -0.92
C ALA A 59 -5.54 4.02 -2.27
N ALA A 60 -6.64 4.36 -2.96
CA ALA A 60 -6.94 3.85 -4.30
C ALA A 60 -5.87 4.20 -5.34
N PHE A 61 -5.01 5.18 -5.06
CA PHE A 61 -3.92 5.58 -5.95
C PHE A 61 -2.62 4.79 -5.72
N LEU A 62 -2.44 4.17 -4.56
CA LEU A 62 -1.24 3.39 -4.22
C LEU A 62 -0.93 2.25 -5.21
N PRO A 63 -1.91 1.43 -5.67
CA PRO A 63 -1.61 0.32 -6.58
C PRO A 63 -1.32 0.76 -8.02
N VAL A 64 -1.68 1.99 -8.41
CA VAL A 64 -1.49 2.50 -9.78
C VAL A 64 -0.21 3.33 -9.96
N GLN A 65 0.40 3.79 -8.86
CA GLN A 65 1.60 4.62 -8.91
C GLN A 65 2.86 3.80 -9.16
N SER A 66 3.62 4.16 -10.20
CA SER A 66 4.88 3.52 -10.55
C SER A 66 5.88 3.47 -9.37
N PRO A 67 6.51 2.32 -9.10
CA PRO A 67 6.15 0.99 -9.63
C PRO A 67 4.78 0.54 -9.12
N SER A 68 3.88 0.21 -10.06
CA SER A 68 2.50 -0.22 -9.80
C SER A 68 2.46 -1.61 -9.16
N GLU A 69 1.33 -1.99 -8.60
CA GLU A 69 1.14 -3.32 -8.00
C GLU A 69 1.47 -4.46 -8.99
N ALA A 70 1.04 -4.32 -10.24
CA ALA A 70 1.35 -5.28 -11.30
C ALA A 70 2.86 -5.34 -11.60
N GLN A 71 3.53 -4.18 -11.67
CA GLN A 71 4.98 -4.12 -11.86
C GLN A 71 5.75 -4.73 -10.68
N LEU A 72 5.28 -4.50 -9.45
CA LEU A 72 5.87 -5.06 -8.24
C LEU A 72 5.76 -6.59 -8.21
N ARG A 73 4.58 -7.15 -8.52
CA ARG A 73 4.40 -8.60 -8.59
C ARG A 73 5.25 -9.23 -9.70
N TRP A 74 5.34 -8.57 -10.86
CA TRP A 74 6.21 -9.02 -11.94
C TRP A 74 7.70 -9.04 -11.54
N GLU A 75 8.21 -7.96 -10.95
CA GLU A 75 9.61 -7.90 -10.45
C GLU A 75 9.91 -8.90 -9.32
N LEU A 76 8.90 -9.27 -8.51
CA LEU A 76 9.05 -10.24 -7.44
C LEU A 76 8.96 -11.70 -7.91
N GLY A 77 8.55 -11.93 -9.16
CA GLY A 77 8.31 -13.28 -9.70
C GLY A 77 6.94 -13.86 -9.35
N ASP A 78 6.01 -13.02 -8.87
CA ASP A 78 4.62 -13.37 -8.53
C ASP A 78 3.65 -13.19 -9.72
N ALA A 79 4.15 -12.73 -10.88
CA ALA A 79 3.35 -12.62 -12.08
C ALA A 79 2.94 -14.02 -12.55
N VAL A 80 1.64 -14.29 -12.39
CA VAL A 80 0.91 -15.48 -12.79
C VAL A 80 1.32 -15.92 -14.20
N GLU A 81 1.71 -17.19 -14.31
CA GLU A 81 1.59 -17.99 -15.55
C GLU A 81 0.11 -18.25 -15.84
#